data_AF-A0A6F9JVD1-F1
#
_entry.id   AF-A0A6F9JVD1-F1
#
_cell.length_a   1.000
_cell.length_b   1.000
_cell.length_c   1.000
_cell.angle_alpha   90.00
_cell.angle_beta   90.00
_cell.angle_gamma   90.00
#
_symmetry.space_group_name_H-M   'P 1'
#
loop_
_entity.id
_entity.type
_entity.pdbx_description
1 polymer ?
#
loop_
_entity_poly.entity_id
_entity_poly.type
_entity_poly.pdbx_seq_one_letter_code
_entity_poly.pdbx_strand_id
1 'polypeptide(L)'
;MEENNLEYIKQNFQIHYYFDDNSHSMNAFVRNAMEKDFLNFINEIGNILDIKIKLESQAREEGGLKENIIICLIGSALCYFAPAVNNILTFYLTEQNKLQNADLKLKDLELKLKELDLKLKEEELKNKKTQNEYI
;
A
#
# COMPACT_ATOMS: atom_id res chain seq x y z
N MET A 1 -14.76 -38.68 -9.70
CA MET A 1 -15.32 -37.31 -9.62
C MET A 1 -14.12 -36.40 -9.71
N GLU A 2 -13.96 -35.73 -10.84
CA GLU A 2 -12.84 -34.83 -11.08
C GLU A 2 -12.98 -33.63 -10.13
N GLU A 3 -12.02 -33.45 -9.23
CA GLU A 3 -11.88 -32.20 -8.46
C GLU A 3 -11.63 -31.08 -9.46
N ASN A 4 -12.63 -30.21 -9.64
CA ASN A 4 -12.47 -28.94 -10.30
C ASN A 4 -11.35 -28.17 -9.59
N ASN A 5 -10.13 -28.22 -10.13
CA ASN A 5 -9.00 -27.41 -9.71
C ASN A 5 -9.29 -25.94 -10.06
N LEU A 6 -10.12 -25.29 -9.24
CA LEU A 6 -10.24 -23.84 -9.21
C LEU A 6 -8.91 -23.30 -8.68
N GLU A 7 -8.15 -22.65 -9.56
CA GLU A 7 -6.96 -21.90 -9.19
C GLU A 7 -7.37 -20.82 -8.17
N TYR A 8 -6.84 -20.90 -6.95
CA TYR A 8 -7.17 -19.99 -5.87
C TYR A 8 -5.94 -19.17 -5.51
N ILE A 9 -6.14 -17.87 -5.35
CA ILE A 9 -5.07 -16.96 -4.92
C ILE A 9 -5.20 -16.81 -3.41
N LYS A 10 -4.17 -17.30 -2.69
CA LYS A 10 -4.06 -17.17 -1.24
C LYS A 10 -3.17 -15.96 -0.90
N GLN A 11 -3.71 -15.02 -0.14
CA GLN A 11 -2.94 -13.90 0.40
C GLN A 11 -3.00 -13.92 1.93
N ASN A 12 -1.85 -13.70 2.57
CA ASN A 12 -1.76 -13.56 4.02
C ASN A 12 -1.78 -12.06 4.36
N PHE A 13 -2.80 -11.64 5.10
CA PHE A 13 -2.94 -10.28 5.59
C PHE A 13 -2.63 -10.25 7.09
N GLN A 14 -1.79 -9.32 7.53
CA GLN A 14 -1.44 -9.17 8.94
C GLN A 14 -1.82 -7.77 9.44
N ILE A 15 -2.54 -7.71 10.55
CA ILE A 15 -2.87 -6.46 11.23
C ILE A 15 -1.96 -6.34 12.44
N HIS A 16 -1.17 -5.27 12.47
CA HIS A 16 -0.25 -4.95 13.56
C HIS A 16 -0.78 -3.71 14.30
N TYR A 17 -1.24 -3.89 15.53
CA TYR A 17 -1.68 -2.77 16.37
C TYR A 17 -0.48 -2.14 17.06
N TYR A 18 -0.25 -0.86 16.80
CA TYR A 18 0.75 -0.06 17.50
C TYR A 18 0.06 0.75 18.61
N PHE A 19 0.69 0.79 19.78
CA PHE A 19 0.22 1.55 20.92
C PHE A 19 1.17 2.73 21.14
N ASP A 20 0.57 3.89 21.39
CA ASP A 20 1.29 5.15 21.60
C ASP A 20 1.81 5.24 23.06
N ASP A 21 1.45 4.27 23.89
CA ASP A 21 1.84 4.13 25.27
C ASP A 21 2.56 2.80 25.54
N ASN A 22 3.02 2.60 26.77
CA ASN A 22 3.62 1.35 27.21
C ASN A 22 2.56 0.28 27.57
N SER A 23 1.28 0.52 27.29
CA SER A 23 0.23 -0.45 27.59
C SER A 23 0.24 -1.50 26.49
N HIS A 24 0.81 -2.66 26.77
CA HIS A 24 0.76 -3.81 25.86
C HIS A 24 -0.64 -4.44 25.82
N SER A 25 -1.70 -3.64 25.93
CA SER A 25 -3.07 -4.08 26.14
C SER A 25 -4.06 -3.17 25.42
N MET A 26 -4.98 -3.76 24.65
CA MET A 26 -6.10 -3.06 24.02
C MET A 26 -7.41 -3.45 24.68
N ASN A 27 -8.38 -2.53 24.73
CA ASN A 27 -9.74 -2.88 25.11
C ASN A 27 -10.30 -3.92 24.11
N ALA A 28 -10.71 -5.08 24.62
CA ALA A 28 -11.18 -6.19 23.79
C ALA A 28 -12.46 -5.87 22.98
N PHE A 29 -13.36 -5.02 23.50
CA PHE A 29 -14.54 -4.58 22.75
C PHE A 29 -14.15 -3.70 21.57
N VAL A 30 -13.18 -2.80 21.76
CA VAL A 30 -12.68 -1.94 20.67
C VAL A 30 -12.01 -2.80 19.60
N ARG A 31 -11.14 -3.75 20.01
CA ARG A 31 -10.49 -4.67 19.05
C ARG A 31 -11.52 -5.45 18.24
N ASN A 32 -12.50 -6.06 18.91
CA ASN A 32 -13.53 -6.86 18.23
C ASN A 32 -14.41 -6.02 17.30
N ALA A 33 -14.70 -4.76 17.64
CA ALA A 33 -15.43 -3.85 16.77
C ALA A 33 -14.63 -3.54 15.49
N MET A 34 -13.34 -3.25 15.62
CA MET A 34 -12.43 -3.00 14.49
C MET A 34 -12.32 -4.22 13.58
N GLU A 35 -12.15 -5.41 14.16
CA GLU A 35 -12.09 -6.67 13.42
C GLU A 35 -13.40 -6.91 12.65
N LYS A 36 -14.55 -6.69 13.29
CA LYS A 36 -15.86 -6.80 12.64
C LYS A 36 -15.99 -5.85 11.45
N ASP A 37 -15.61 -4.59 11.61
CA ASP A 37 -15.70 -3.59 10.55
C ASP A 37 -14.78 -3.93 9.37
N PHE A 38 -13.57 -4.42 9.65
CA PHE A 38 -12.65 -4.94 8.63
C PHE A 38 -13.24 -6.12 7.86
N LEU A 39 -13.78 -7.13 8.56
CA LEU A 39 -14.39 -8.29 7.92
C LEU A 39 -15.60 -7.90 7.04
N ASN A 40 -16.42 -6.94 7.50
CA ASN A 40 -17.54 -6.41 6.71
C ASN A 40 -17.06 -5.70 5.44
N PHE A 41 -16.01 -4.89 5.53
CA PHE A 41 -15.43 -4.21 4.38
C PHE A 41 -14.94 -5.19 3.31
N ILE A 42 -14.21 -6.24 3.71
CA ILE A 42 -13.75 -7.28 2.77
C ILE A 42 -14.94 -8.02 2.15
N ASN A 43 -15.97 -8.32 2.94
CA ASN A 43 -17.17 -8.98 2.44
C ASN A 43 -17.92 -8.09 1.42
N GLU A 44 -17.98 -6.78 1.66
CA GLU A 44 -18.59 -5.83 0.73
C GLU A 44 -17.83 -5.75 -0.59
N ILE A 45 -16.50 -5.75 -0.57
CA ILE A 45 -15.68 -5.86 -1.79
C ILE A 45 -16.01 -7.15 -2.56
N GLY A 46 -16.11 -8.28 -1.86
CA GLY A 46 -16.51 -9.56 -2.46
C GLY A 46 -17.86 -9.47 -3.15
N ASN A 47 -18.86 -8.86 -2.49
CA ASN A 47 -20.19 -8.70 -3.06
C ASN A 47 -20.22 -7.76 -4.28
N ILE A 48 -19.49 -6.64 -4.24
CA ILE A 48 -19.43 -5.67 -5.35
C ILE A 48 -18.79 -6.31 -6.59
N LEU A 49 -17.77 -7.15 -6.39
CA LEU A 49 -17.03 -7.79 -7.47
C LEU A 49 -17.59 -9.15 -7.88
N ASP A 50 -18.64 -9.64 -7.22
CA ASP A 50 -19.20 -10.99 -7.36
C ASP A 50 -18.13 -12.09 -7.19
N ILE A 51 -17.26 -11.92 -6.18
CA ILE A 51 -16.16 -12.83 -5.86
C ILE A 51 -16.45 -13.54 -4.55
N LYS A 52 -16.30 -14.86 -4.55
CA LYS A 52 -16.32 -15.64 -3.31
C LYS A 52 -15.00 -15.48 -2.57
N ILE A 53 -15.03 -14.75 -1.46
CA ILE A 53 -13.89 -14.55 -0.56
C ILE A 53 -14.03 -15.47 0.65
N LYS A 54 -13.03 -16.32 0.89
CA LYS A 54 -12.92 -17.13 2.12
C LYS A 54 -11.91 -16.47 3.06
N LEU A 55 -12.33 -16.20 4.29
CA LEU A 55 -11.53 -15.59 5.35
C LEU A 55 -11.29 -16.59 6.48
N GLU A 56 -10.04 -16.77 6.88
CA GLU A 56 -9.66 -17.62 8.02
C GLU A 56 -8.69 -16.87 8.95
N SER A 57 -8.98 -16.86 10.25
CA SER A 57 -8.06 -16.36 11.27
C SER A 57 -7.08 -17.46 11.67
N GLN A 58 -5.79 -17.14 11.73
CA GLN A 58 -4.77 -18.04 12.26
C GLN A 58 -4.51 -17.78 13.76
N ALA A 59 -3.80 -18.71 14.39
CA ALA A 59 -3.34 -18.53 15.77
C ALA A 59 -2.43 -17.31 15.88
N ARG A 60 -2.53 -16.58 16.99
CA ARG A 60 -1.66 -15.43 17.28
C ARG A 60 -0.22 -15.92 17.49
N GLU A 61 0.73 -15.23 16.86
CA GLU A 61 2.16 -15.45 17.09
C GLU A 61 2.60 -14.83 18.43
N GLU A 62 3.66 -15.38 19.02
CA GLU A 62 4.25 -14.79 20.24
C GLU A 62 4.88 -13.43 19.95
N GLY A 63 4.60 -12.45 20.82
CA GLY A 63 5.08 -11.06 20.72
C GLY A 63 4.09 -10.10 20.06
N GLY A 64 3.44 -9.27 20.88
CA GLY A 64 2.50 -8.22 20.46
C GLY A 64 1.09 -8.69 20.08
N LEU A 65 0.17 -7.76 19.84
CA LEU A 65 -1.17 -8.07 19.31
C LEU A 65 -1.08 -8.16 17.77
N LYS A 66 -0.82 -9.36 17.26
CA LYS A 66 -0.75 -9.67 15.83
C LYS A 66 -1.93 -10.54 15.40
N GLU A 67 -2.62 -10.14 14.35
CA GLU A 67 -3.74 -10.89 13.77
C GLU A 67 -3.44 -11.25 12.32
N ASN A 68 -3.46 -12.55 12.03
CA ASN A 68 -3.14 -13.12 10.73
C ASN A 68 -4.44 -13.63 10.08
N ILE A 69 -4.84 -13.03 8.96
CA ILE A 69 -6.05 -13.35 8.21
C ILE A 69 -5.65 -13.85 6.83
N ILE A 70 -6.12 -15.04 6.45
CA ILE A 70 -5.97 -15.55 5.09
C ILE A 70 -7.15 -15.09 4.25
N ILE A 71 -6.87 -14.44 3.12
CA ILE A 71 -7.86 -14.09 2.10
C ILE A 71 -7.68 -15.04 0.92
N CYS A 72 -8.73 -15.83 0.61
CA CYS A 72 -8.76 -16.71 -0.55
C CYS A 72 -9.86 -16.24 -1.54
N LEU A 73 -9.47 -15.90 -2.76
CA LEU A 73 -10.38 -15.52 -3.85
C LEU A 73 -10.61 -16.75 -4.76
N ILE A 74 -11.86 -17.04 -5.12
CA ILE A 74 -12.24 -18.25 -5.88
C ILE A 74 -12.98 -17.88 -7.19
N GLY A 75 -12.45 -18.27 -8.35
CA GLY A 75 -13.04 -18.01 -9.68
C GLY A 75 -12.03 -17.82 -10.83
N SER A 76 -12.37 -18.26 -12.05
CA SER A 76 -11.45 -18.33 -13.21
C SER A 76 -11.07 -16.98 -13.83
N ALA A 77 -11.87 -15.93 -13.65
CA ALA A 77 -11.57 -14.58 -14.14
C ALA A 77 -10.70 -13.75 -13.17
N LEU A 78 -10.42 -14.27 -11.97
CA LEU A 78 -9.77 -13.52 -10.89
C LEU A 78 -8.28 -13.30 -11.08
N CYS A 79 -7.61 -14.17 -11.84
CA CYS A 79 -6.19 -14.03 -12.17
C CYS A 79 -5.90 -12.68 -12.87
N TYR A 80 -6.88 -12.14 -13.61
CA TYR A 80 -6.74 -10.86 -14.31
C TYR A 80 -6.92 -9.64 -13.40
N PHE A 81 -7.80 -9.72 -12.40
CA PHE A 81 -8.13 -8.59 -11.51
C PHE A 81 -7.39 -8.62 -10.18
N ALA A 82 -6.78 -9.75 -9.80
CA ALA A 82 -6.01 -9.90 -8.57
C ALA A 82 -4.96 -8.79 -8.35
N PRO A 83 -4.21 -8.30 -9.36
CA PRO A 83 -3.28 -7.20 -9.16
C PRO A 83 -3.98 -5.88 -8.81
N ALA A 84 -5.12 -5.59 -9.46
CA ALA A 84 -5.87 -4.36 -9.24
C ALA A 84 -6.53 -4.34 -7.85
N VAL A 85 -7.14 -5.45 -7.45
CA VAL A 85 -7.71 -5.62 -6.10
C VAL A 85 -6.62 -5.49 -5.04
N ASN A 86 -5.46 -6.12 -5.24
CA ASN A 86 -4.34 -6.02 -4.32
C ASN A 86 -3.81 -4.57 -4.19
N ASN A 87 -3.74 -3.82 -5.29
CA ASN A 87 -3.31 -2.42 -5.28
C ASN A 87 -4.30 -1.52 -4.52
N ILE A 88 -5.60 -1.69 -4.74
CA ILE A 88 -6.64 -0.94 -4.02
C ILE A 88 -6.56 -1.23 -2.52
N LEU A 89 -6.44 -2.52 -2.17
CA LEU A 89 -6.37 -2.96 -0.77
C LEU A 89 -5.11 -2.41 -0.09
N THR A 90 -3.95 -2.47 -0.76
CA THR A 90 -2.69 -1.91 -0.26
C THR A 90 -2.79 -0.38 -0.09
N PHE A 91 -3.42 0.32 -1.03
CA PHE A 91 -3.57 1.78 -0.99
C PHE A 91 -4.39 2.27 0.21
N TYR A 92 -5.48 1.57 0.55
CA TYR A 92 -6.35 1.94 1.66
C TYR A 92 -5.90 1.39 3.01
N LEU A 93 -5.29 0.20 3.04
CA LEU A 93 -4.94 -0.48 4.29
C LEU A 93 -3.49 -0.26 4.73
N THR A 94 -2.62 0.29 3.88
CA THR A 94 -1.21 0.55 4.23
C THR A 94 -0.91 2.05 4.19
N GLU A 95 -0.10 2.56 5.11
CA GLU A 95 0.35 3.97 5.14
C GLU A 95 1.25 4.37 3.94
N GLN A 96 1.44 3.51 2.94
CA GLN A 96 2.19 3.79 1.72
C GLN A 96 1.71 5.06 1.00
N ASN A 97 0.46 5.48 1.21
CA ASN A 97 -0.06 6.76 0.75
C ASN A 97 0.80 7.97 1.20
N LYS A 98 1.27 7.96 2.46
CA LYS A 98 2.13 9.03 2.99
C LYS A 98 3.54 8.98 2.36
N LEU A 99 4.07 7.78 2.16
CA LEU A 99 5.40 7.56 1.59
C LEU A 99 5.46 7.94 0.10
N GLN A 100 4.45 7.53 -0.68
CA GLN A 100 4.36 7.84 -2.10
C GLN A 100 4.19 9.36 -2.34
N ASN A 101 3.45 10.05 -1.47
CA ASN A 101 3.35 11.51 -1.48
C ASN A 101 4.66 12.19 -1.07
N ALA A 102 5.42 11.63 -0.13
CA ALA A 102 6.73 12.14 0.25
C ALA A 102 7.75 11.98 -0.89
N ASP A 103 7.76 10.83 -1.55
CA ASP A 103 8.63 10.55 -2.72
C ASP A 103 8.30 11.48 -3.88
N LEU A 104 7.00 11.74 -4.16
CA LEU A 104 6.59 12.70 -5.18
C LEU A 104 7.09 14.12 -4.87
N LYS A 105 6.99 14.57 -3.61
CA LYS A 105 7.51 15.88 -3.19
C LYS A 105 9.02 15.97 -3.30
N LEU A 106 9.74 14.90 -2.96
CA LEU A 106 11.19 14.84 -3.05
C LEU A 106 11.65 14.92 -4.51
N LYS A 107 10.98 14.18 -5.40
CA LYS A 107 11.25 14.20 -6.85
C LYS A 107 10.97 15.57 -7.48
N ASP A 108 9.94 16.27 -7.02
CA ASP A 108 9.61 17.62 -7.47
C ASP A 108 10.67 18.66 -7.04
N LEU A 109 11.20 18.52 -5.82
CA LEU A 109 12.32 19.33 -5.33
C LEU A 109 13.62 19.07 -6.11
N GLU A 110 13.94 17.81 -6.42
CA GLU A 110 15.11 17.44 -7.22
C GLU A 110 15.03 18.01 -8.65
N LEU A 111 13.84 18.02 -9.25
CA LEU A 111 13.61 18.63 -10.56
C LEU A 111 13.89 20.13 -10.52
N LYS A 112 13.37 20.84 -9.52
CA LYS A 112 13.61 22.29 -9.35
C LYS A 112 15.08 22.62 -9.14
N LEU A 113 15.81 21.80 -8.38
CA LEU A 113 17.26 21.98 -8.21
C LEU A 113 18.02 21.81 -9.52
N LYS A 114 17.67 20.80 -10.32
CA LYS A 114 18.28 20.58 -11.65
C LYS A 114 17.99 21.73 -12.62
N GLU A 115 16.77 22.25 -12.62
CA GLU A 115 16.42 23.41 -13.45
C GLU A 115 17.20 24.66 -13.05
N LEU A 116 17.40 24.88 -11.75
CA LEU A 116 18.18 26.02 -11.26
C LEU A 116 19.67 25.89 -11.64
N ASP A 117 20.22 24.67 -11.53
CA ASP A 117 21.60 24.39 -11.92
C ASP A 117 21.84 24.55 -13.43
N LEU A 118 20.85 24.17 -14.26
CA LEU A 118 20.88 24.45 -15.71
C LEU A 118 20.86 25.95 -16.00
N LYS A 119 19.99 26.72 -15.33
CA LYS A 119 19.92 28.18 -15.51
C LYS A 119 21.23 28.88 -15.13
N LEU A 120 21.85 28.47 -14.02
CA LEU A 120 23.15 29.01 -13.59
C LEU A 120 24.25 28.71 -14.63
N LYS A 121 24.31 27.48 -15.15
CA LYS A 121 25.25 27.11 -16.23
C LYS A 121 25.03 27.90 -17.51
N GLU A 122 23.77 28.16 -17.88
CA GLU A 122 23.43 28.99 -19.03
C GLU A 122 23.88 30.46 -18.86
N GLU A 123 23.70 31.03 -17.67
CA GLU A 123 24.20 32.37 -17.36
C GLU A 123 25.73 32.45 -17.36
N GLU A 124 26.41 31.46 -16.78
CA GLU A 124 27.88 31.36 -16.84
C GLU A 124 28.40 31.27 -18.27
N LEU A 125 27.73 30.49 -19.13
CA LEU A 125 28.05 30.39 -20.55
C LEU A 125 27.81 31.70 -21.30
N LYS A 126 26.74 32.43 -20.99
CA LYS A 126 26.49 33.77 -21.55
C LYS A 126 27.57 34.76 -21.13
N ASN A 127 27.91 34.81 -19.84
CA ASN A 127 28.93 35.72 -19.31
C ASN A 127 30.33 35.44 -19.92
N LYS A 128 30.69 34.17 -20.13
CA LYS A 128 31.94 33.81 -20.83
C LYS A 128 31.94 34.19 -22.30
N LYS A 129 30.80 34.07 -23.00
CA LYS A 129 30.69 34.50 -24.40
C LYS A 129 30.82 36.01 -24.54
N THR A 130 30.18 36.77 -23.63
CA THR A 130 30.28 38.23 -23.62
C THR A 130 31.71 38.71 -23.31
N GLN A 131 32.46 38.03 -22.44
CA GLN A 131 33.88 38.39 -22.20
C GLN A 131 34.81 38.11 -23.39
N ASN A 132 34.49 37.13 -24.24
CA ASN A 132 35.29 36.80 -25.43
C ASN A 132 34.98 37.70 -26.64
N GLU A 133 33.89 38.49 -26.63
CA GLU A 133 33.57 39.44 -27.72
C GLU A 133 34.23 40.83 -27.54
N TYR A 134 34.86 41.10 -26.39
CA TYR A 134 35.56 42.36 -26.09
C TYR A 134 37.11 42.24 -26.11
N ILE A 135 37.66 41.17 -26.67
CA ILE A 135 39.11 40.96 -26.91
C ILE A 135 39.32 40.80 -28.42
#